data_AF-A0A2H1WS61-F1
#
_entry.id   AF-A0A2H1WS61-F1
#
_cell.length_a   1.000
_cell.length_b   1.000
_cell.length_c   1.000
_cell.angle_alpha   90.00
_cell.angle_beta   90.00
_cell.angle_gamma   90.00
#
_symmetry.space_group_name_H-M   'P 1'
#
loop_
_entity.id
_entity.type
_entity.pdbx_description
1 polymer ?
#
loop_
_entity_poly.entity_id
_entity_poly.type
_entity_poly.pdbx_seq_one_letter_code
_entity_poly.pdbx_strand_id
1 'polypeptide(L)'
;YNYNTNNIAGMRLPFLQLSGDNSYRVMADHGLTYDSSWATAAYSAPALWPYTLDYRSTQDCPAPPCPTASVPGAWVQPITPWLDLAGNPCSLVHECYNSPDRFNETEWFQFFLTNFERHYFGNRAPFGVFLLEATLYPYPAVQRALQRFLDVVNNLQDVFMVTGGEVIEWVKSPVPVNQYRTQPCRQFIPTTCVRSQCELTSEYDGREYEFESCNVCPRVYPWLGNPLGQ
;
A
#
# COMPACT_ATOMS: atom_id res chain seq x y z
N TYR A 1 16.23 12.02 -10.09
CA TYR A 1 15.26 12.81 -9.31
C TYR A 1 15.89 13.07 -7.96
N ASN A 2 16.02 14.32 -7.53
CA ASN A 2 16.10 14.60 -6.10
C ASN A 2 14.66 14.82 -5.61
N TYR A 3 13.89 13.73 -5.59
CA TYR A 3 12.61 13.73 -4.89
C TYR A 3 12.90 14.05 -3.42
N ASN A 4 12.09 14.91 -2.79
CA ASN A 4 12.30 15.20 -1.37
C ASN A 4 12.15 13.89 -0.58
N THR A 5 13.24 13.42 0.02
CA THR A 5 13.28 12.15 0.76
C THR A 5 12.26 12.11 1.89
N ASN A 6 11.87 13.27 2.42
CA ASN A 6 10.84 13.38 3.46
C ASN A 6 9.43 12.95 2.97
N ASN A 7 9.23 12.85 1.65
CA ASN A 7 7.98 12.33 1.09
C ASN A 7 8.00 10.80 0.88
N ILE A 8 9.13 10.13 1.10
CA ILE A 8 9.23 8.66 1.11
C ILE A 8 9.09 8.20 2.56
N ALA A 9 7.90 7.72 2.91
CA ALA A 9 7.53 7.53 4.31
C ALA A 9 6.98 6.14 4.63
N GLY A 10 6.68 5.31 3.63
CA GLY A 10 6.06 4.00 3.81
C GLY A 10 6.96 2.87 3.32
N MET A 11 6.78 1.68 3.90
CA MET A 11 7.34 0.43 3.39
C MET A 11 6.26 -0.64 3.19
N ARG A 12 6.51 -1.53 2.23
CA ARG A 12 5.78 -2.80 2.06
C ARG A 12 6.79 -3.87 1.68
N LEU A 13 6.84 -4.92 2.48
CA LEU A 13 7.74 -6.04 2.29
C LEU A 13 7.24 -6.93 1.14
N PRO A 14 8.14 -7.46 0.30
CA PRO A 14 7.78 -8.39 -0.76
C PRO A 14 6.98 -9.59 -0.23
N PHE A 15 5.99 -10.02 -1.01
CA PHE A 15 5.11 -11.15 -0.68
C PHE A 15 4.37 -11.04 0.66
N LEU A 16 4.28 -9.83 1.23
CA LEU A 16 3.75 -9.59 2.57
C LEU A 16 4.48 -10.41 3.67
N GLN A 17 5.72 -10.82 3.41
CA GLN A 17 6.53 -11.57 4.36
C GLN A 17 7.16 -10.63 5.38
N LEU A 18 6.68 -10.72 6.63
CA LEU A 18 7.24 -9.97 7.75
C LEU A 18 8.62 -10.48 8.16
N SER A 19 9.38 -9.63 8.86
CA SER A 19 10.73 -9.94 9.36
C SER A 19 10.84 -9.72 10.87
N GLY A 20 9.77 -10.03 11.62
CA GLY A 20 9.71 -9.80 13.06
C GLY A 20 9.96 -8.34 13.41
N ASP A 21 10.80 -8.11 14.42
CA ASP A 21 11.19 -6.76 14.84
C ASP A 21 12.14 -6.06 13.85
N ASN A 22 12.85 -6.82 13.00
CA ASN A 22 13.96 -6.29 12.22
C ASN A 22 13.52 -5.24 11.20
N SER A 23 12.45 -5.51 10.45
CA SER A 23 11.94 -4.55 9.45
C SER A 23 11.50 -3.25 10.10
N TYR A 24 10.89 -3.31 11.27
CA TYR A 24 10.43 -2.13 12.00
C TYR A 24 11.58 -1.33 12.63
N ARG A 25 12.67 -1.99 13.06
CA ARG A 25 13.90 -1.31 13.48
C ARG A 25 14.55 -0.56 12.32
N VAL A 26 14.68 -1.22 11.16
CA VAL A 26 15.18 -0.58 9.92
C VAL A 26 14.30 0.61 9.53
N MET A 27 12.97 0.46 9.64
CA MET A 27 12.03 1.55 9.38
C MET A 27 12.33 2.77 10.26
N ALA A 28 12.50 2.56 11.57
CA ALA A 28 12.83 3.62 12.53
C ALA A 28 14.21 4.25 12.25
N ASP A 29 15.24 3.43 11.99
CA ASP A 29 16.61 3.89 11.74
C ASP A 29 16.72 4.76 10.47
N HIS A 30 15.85 4.53 9.48
CA HIS A 30 15.84 5.25 8.21
C HIS A 30 14.75 6.31 8.08
N GLY A 31 14.05 6.63 9.18
CA GLY A 31 13.04 7.70 9.20
C GLY A 31 11.77 7.40 8.37
N LEU A 32 11.52 6.12 8.08
CA LEU A 32 10.25 5.67 7.53
C LEU A 32 9.19 5.66 8.65
N THR A 33 7.94 5.95 8.31
CA THR A 33 6.89 6.21 9.28
C THR A 33 5.92 5.05 9.46
N TYR A 34 5.60 4.31 8.39
CA TYR A 34 4.61 3.23 8.44
C TYR A 34 4.97 2.01 7.59
N ASP A 35 4.57 0.84 8.08
CA ASP A 35 4.55 -0.43 7.34
C ASP A 35 3.13 -0.72 6.83
N SER A 36 3.02 -1.23 5.61
CA SER A 36 1.78 -1.80 5.10
C SER A 36 2.02 -3.20 4.53
N SER A 37 2.56 -4.09 5.36
CA SER A 37 2.84 -5.49 5.01
C SER A 37 2.03 -6.47 5.85
N TRP A 38 1.63 -6.09 7.07
CA TRP A 38 1.02 -6.99 8.03
C TRP A 38 -0.48 -7.20 7.79
N ALA A 39 -0.83 -8.33 7.17
CA ALA A 39 -2.21 -8.77 7.04
C ALA A 39 -2.79 -9.33 8.34
N THR A 40 -4.10 -9.17 8.52
CA THR A 40 -4.88 -9.83 9.58
C THR A 40 -5.79 -10.89 8.98
N ALA A 41 -6.01 -11.99 9.69
CA ALA A 41 -7.06 -12.96 9.40
C ALA A 41 -8.23 -12.84 10.39
N ALA A 42 -7.93 -12.53 11.65
CA ALA A 42 -8.91 -12.48 12.73
C ALA A 42 -9.69 -11.15 12.83
N TYR A 43 -9.09 -10.03 12.43
CA TYR A 43 -9.63 -8.69 12.69
C TYR A 43 -10.14 -8.01 11.42
N SER A 44 -11.14 -8.62 10.79
CA SER A 44 -11.78 -8.09 9.58
C SER A 44 -13.21 -7.56 9.80
N ALA A 45 -13.80 -7.83 10.96
CA ALA A 45 -15.12 -7.34 11.38
C ALA A 45 -15.23 -7.34 12.92
N PRO A 46 -14.96 -6.22 13.62
CA PRO A 46 -14.51 -4.94 13.06
C PRO A 46 -13.09 -5.01 12.49
N ALA A 47 -12.83 -4.21 11.46
CA ALA A 47 -11.52 -4.11 10.82
C ALA A 47 -10.55 -3.26 11.67
N LEU A 48 -9.25 -3.59 11.66
CA LEU A 48 -8.26 -2.82 12.42
C LEU A 48 -8.03 -1.44 11.80
N TRP A 49 -7.98 -0.42 12.66
CA TRP A 49 -7.41 0.87 12.33
C TRP A 49 -5.88 0.82 12.45
N PRO A 50 -5.14 1.70 11.74
CA PRO A 50 -3.70 1.85 11.96
C PRO A 50 -3.37 2.12 13.42
N TYR A 51 -2.24 1.57 13.86
CA TYR A 51 -1.78 1.65 15.24
C TYR A 51 -0.25 1.71 15.30
N THR A 52 0.32 2.07 16.44
CA THR A 52 1.77 2.12 16.64
C THR A 52 2.30 0.89 17.36
N LEU A 53 3.58 0.58 17.17
CA LEU A 53 4.32 -0.40 17.95
C LEU A 53 4.96 0.22 19.21
N ASP A 54 4.43 1.32 19.74
CA ASP A 54 4.82 1.82 21.07
C ASP A 54 4.58 0.75 22.14
N TYR A 55 3.56 -0.09 21.94
CA TYR A 55 3.21 -1.23 22.79
C TYR A 55 3.12 -2.52 21.96
N ARG A 56 3.11 -3.66 22.65
CA ARG A 56 2.92 -4.96 22.01
C ARG A 56 1.60 -5.01 21.25
N SER A 57 1.65 -5.37 19.97
CA SER A 57 0.45 -5.54 19.14
C SER A 57 -0.39 -6.73 19.59
N THR A 58 -1.71 -6.59 19.45
CA THR A 58 -2.70 -7.67 19.58
C THR A 58 -3.10 -8.27 18.23
N GLN A 59 -2.62 -7.71 17.11
CA GLN A 59 -2.89 -8.24 15.77
C GLN A 59 -2.37 -9.68 15.68
N ASP A 60 -3.17 -10.52 15.03
CA ASP A 60 -2.81 -11.90 14.74
C ASP A 60 -1.65 -11.97 13.76
N CYS A 61 -0.98 -13.12 13.69
CA CYS A 61 0.23 -13.29 12.88
C CYS A 61 0.06 -14.38 11.82
N PRO A 62 -0.69 -14.13 10.72
CA PRO A 62 -0.89 -15.12 9.68
C PRO A 62 0.41 -15.54 8.97
N ALA A 63 1.35 -14.59 8.79
CA ALA A 63 2.64 -14.80 8.12
C ALA A 63 3.80 -14.49 9.08
N PRO A 64 4.19 -15.45 9.97
CA PRO A 64 5.27 -15.24 10.92
C PRO A 64 6.64 -15.10 10.23
N PRO A 65 7.62 -14.46 10.89
CA PRO A 65 7.55 -13.86 12.23
C PRO A 65 6.99 -12.43 12.22
N CYS A 66 6.11 -12.11 13.17
CA CYS A 66 5.59 -10.76 13.42
C CYS A 66 6.38 -10.04 14.52
N PRO A 67 6.42 -8.69 14.55
CA PRO A 67 7.10 -7.96 15.61
C PRO A 67 6.46 -8.23 16.97
N THR A 68 7.31 -8.37 17.99
CA THR A 68 6.91 -8.56 19.39
C THR A 68 7.51 -7.51 20.32
N ALA A 69 8.57 -6.82 19.89
CA ALA A 69 9.19 -5.73 20.60
C ALA A 69 8.36 -4.44 20.49
N SER A 70 8.54 -3.55 21.46
CA SER A 70 8.15 -2.15 21.32
C SER A 70 9.15 -1.45 20.41
N VAL A 71 8.64 -0.82 19.34
CA VAL A 71 9.38 0.04 18.42
C VAL A 71 8.65 1.38 18.37
N PRO A 72 8.98 2.31 19.29
CA PRO A 72 8.21 3.54 19.43
C PRO A 72 8.15 4.39 18.16
N GLY A 73 6.99 4.95 17.87
CA GLY A 73 6.73 5.80 16.69
C GLY A 73 6.56 5.05 15.37
N ALA A 74 6.84 3.74 15.30
CA ALA A 74 6.60 2.92 14.12
C ALA A 74 5.11 2.62 13.94
N TRP A 75 4.52 3.02 12.82
CA TRP A 75 3.12 2.73 12.51
C TRP A 75 2.95 1.42 11.73
N VAL A 76 1.90 0.68 12.07
CA VAL A 76 1.35 -0.41 11.29
C VAL A 76 0.08 0.09 10.61
N GLN A 77 0.04 0.04 9.28
CA GLN A 77 -1.17 0.17 8.49
C GLN A 77 -1.65 -1.25 8.11
N PRO A 78 -2.53 -1.86 8.92
CA PRO A 78 -2.90 -3.27 8.77
C PRO A 78 -3.59 -3.52 7.43
N ILE A 79 -3.27 -4.65 6.81
CA ILE A 79 -3.99 -5.13 5.61
C ILE A 79 -5.21 -5.91 6.09
N THR A 80 -6.38 -5.27 6.03
CA THR A 80 -7.66 -5.96 6.26
C THR A 80 -8.01 -6.80 5.04
N PRO A 81 -8.32 -8.10 5.19
CA PRO A 81 -8.60 -8.97 4.07
C PRO A 81 -9.96 -8.68 3.46
N TRP A 82 -10.01 -8.79 2.15
CA TRP A 82 -11.23 -8.94 1.39
C TRP A 82 -11.83 -10.31 1.65
N LEU A 83 -13.12 -10.47 1.37
CA LEU A 83 -13.76 -11.77 1.27
C LEU A 83 -14.01 -12.07 -0.21
N ASP A 84 -13.58 -13.25 -0.66
CA ASP A 84 -13.88 -13.77 -1.98
C ASP A 84 -15.34 -14.23 -2.12
N LEU A 85 -15.77 -14.70 -3.29
CA LEU A 85 -17.16 -15.11 -3.53
C LEU A 85 -17.62 -16.31 -2.67
N ALA A 86 -16.68 -17.07 -2.09
CA ALA A 86 -16.97 -18.16 -1.16
C ALA A 86 -16.81 -17.74 0.32
N GLY A 87 -16.51 -16.46 0.59
CA GLY A 87 -16.30 -15.94 1.93
C GLY A 87 -14.92 -16.20 2.51
N ASN A 88 -13.95 -16.64 1.69
CA ASN A 88 -12.57 -16.84 2.15
C ASN A 88 -11.80 -15.51 2.17
N PRO A 89 -10.93 -15.28 3.15
CA PRO A 89 -10.14 -14.06 3.23
C PRO A 89 -9.02 -14.02 2.17
N CYS A 90 -8.77 -12.84 1.60
CA CYS A 90 -7.64 -12.56 0.73
C CYS A 90 -7.09 -11.15 0.98
N SER A 91 -5.76 -11.03 1.14
CA SER A 91 -5.10 -9.75 1.48
C SER A 91 -4.86 -8.85 0.27
N LEU A 92 -4.67 -9.46 -0.89
CA LEU A 92 -4.45 -8.80 -2.18
C LEU A 92 -5.56 -9.24 -3.15
N VAL A 93 -6.07 -8.31 -3.96
CA VAL A 93 -7.20 -8.56 -4.86
C VAL A 93 -6.90 -9.68 -5.86
N HIS A 94 -5.65 -9.77 -6.31
CA HIS A 94 -5.18 -10.78 -7.26
C HIS A 94 -4.93 -12.16 -6.63
N GLU A 95 -4.95 -12.26 -5.30
CA GLU A 95 -4.80 -13.52 -4.54
C GLU A 95 -6.16 -14.10 -4.11
N CYS A 96 -7.27 -13.40 -4.36
CA CYS A 96 -8.60 -13.93 -4.05
C CYS A 96 -8.92 -15.14 -4.93
N TYR A 97 -8.98 -16.33 -4.32
CA TYR A 97 -9.11 -17.59 -5.04
C TYR A 97 -10.44 -17.71 -5.78
N ASN A 98 -11.56 -17.44 -5.11
CA ASN A 98 -12.89 -17.42 -5.72
C ASN A 98 -13.25 -15.99 -6.17
N SER A 99 -12.46 -15.41 -7.07
CA SER A 99 -12.77 -14.11 -7.68
C SER A 99 -13.83 -14.26 -8.80
N PRO A 100 -14.52 -13.18 -9.19
CA PRO A 100 -15.38 -13.18 -10.37
C PRO A 100 -14.65 -13.58 -11.65
N ASP A 101 -15.41 -13.97 -12.68
CA ASP A 101 -14.84 -14.18 -14.01
C ASP A 101 -14.16 -12.88 -14.50
N ARG A 102 -12.90 -12.96 -14.90
CA ARG A 102 -12.06 -11.82 -15.31
C ARG A 102 -12.58 -11.04 -16.52
N PHE A 103 -13.59 -11.56 -17.22
CA PHE A 103 -14.27 -10.89 -18.33
C PHE A 103 -15.65 -10.33 -17.93
N ASN A 104 -16.11 -10.57 -16.70
CA ASN A 104 -17.40 -10.11 -16.20
C ASN A 104 -17.26 -8.81 -15.37
N GLU A 105 -17.39 -7.67 -16.05
CA GLU A 105 -17.27 -6.34 -15.43
C GLU A 105 -18.28 -6.12 -14.30
N THR A 106 -19.53 -6.59 -14.47
CA THR A 106 -20.59 -6.37 -13.49
C THR A 106 -20.29 -7.09 -12.19
N GLU A 107 -19.84 -8.34 -12.25
CA GLU A 107 -19.49 -9.09 -11.04
C GLU A 107 -18.25 -8.50 -10.36
N TRP A 108 -17.23 -8.09 -11.11
CA TRP A 108 -16.09 -7.38 -10.54
C TRP A 108 -16.49 -6.08 -9.85
N PHE A 109 -17.36 -5.28 -10.46
CA PHE A 109 -17.85 -4.05 -9.85
C PHE A 109 -18.58 -4.32 -8.53
N GLN A 110 -19.45 -5.35 -8.50
CA GLN A 110 -20.12 -5.78 -7.27
C GLN A 110 -19.14 -6.32 -6.23
N PHE A 111 -18.07 -6.99 -6.66
CA PHE A 111 -17.03 -7.50 -5.78
C PHE A 111 -16.25 -6.38 -5.09
N PHE A 112 -15.89 -5.31 -5.83
CA PHE A 112 -15.31 -4.08 -5.27
C PHE A 112 -16.26 -3.42 -4.26
N LEU A 113 -17.52 -3.22 -4.64
CA LEU A 113 -18.51 -2.56 -3.77
C LEU A 113 -18.80 -3.35 -2.50
N THR A 114 -19.02 -4.66 -2.60
CA THR A 114 -19.35 -5.50 -1.44
C THR A 114 -18.24 -5.47 -0.39
N ASN A 115 -16.97 -5.52 -0.83
CA ASN A 115 -15.84 -5.43 0.10
C ASN A 115 -15.66 -4.02 0.68
N PHE A 116 -15.91 -2.97 -0.10
CA PHE A 116 -15.95 -1.61 0.40
C PHE A 116 -17.05 -1.40 1.45
N GLU A 117 -18.25 -1.92 1.22
CA GLU A 117 -19.42 -1.77 2.09
C GLU A 117 -19.20 -2.38 3.48
N ARG A 118 -18.38 -3.43 3.60
CA ARG A 118 -17.98 -4.00 4.90
C ARG A 118 -17.27 -2.98 5.79
N HIS A 119 -16.47 -2.10 5.18
CA HIS A 119 -15.80 -1.01 5.90
C HIS A 119 -16.74 0.19 6.09
N TYR A 120 -17.47 0.57 5.03
CA TYR A 120 -18.33 1.73 5.02
C TYR A 120 -19.55 1.61 5.97
N PHE A 121 -20.15 0.43 6.10
CA PHE A 121 -21.23 0.18 7.07
C PHE A 121 -20.72 -0.43 8.39
N GLY A 122 -19.43 -0.76 8.47
CA GLY A 122 -18.77 -1.21 9.69
C GLY A 122 -18.18 -0.06 10.51
N ASN A 123 -16.99 -0.29 11.07
CA ASN A 123 -16.28 0.69 11.90
C ASN A 123 -15.45 1.72 11.12
N ARG A 124 -15.67 1.84 9.80
CA ARG A 124 -15.01 2.82 8.91
C ARG A 124 -13.49 2.72 8.83
N ALA A 125 -12.89 1.60 9.26
CA ALA A 125 -11.44 1.40 9.13
C ALA A 125 -11.01 1.51 7.65
N PRO A 126 -9.77 1.96 7.35
CA PRO A 126 -9.32 2.20 5.99
C PRO A 126 -9.51 0.98 5.08
N PHE A 127 -10.20 1.16 3.96
CA PHE A 127 -10.41 0.10 2.96
C PHE A 127 -9.24 0.10 1.97
N GLY A 128 -8.45 -0.98 1.99
CA GLY A 128 -7.29 -1.14 1.11
C GLY A 128 -7.65 -1.86 -0.19
N VAL A 129 -7.34 -1.23 -1.33
CA VAL A 129 -7.38 -1.87 -2.65
C VAL A 129 -5.95 -2.18 -3.09
N PHE A 130 -5.44 -3.36 -2.72
CA PHE A 130 -4.07 -3.78 -3.03
C PHE A 130 -4.08 -4.77 -4.20
N LEU A 131 -3.58 -4.33 -5.36
CA LEU A 131 -3.57 -5.12 -6.59
C LEU A 131 -2.26 -4.94 -7.36
N LEU A 132 -1.97 -5.89 -8.25
CA LEU A 132 -0.93 -5.74 -9.26
C LEU A 132 -1.54 -5.14 -10.51
N GLU A 133 -0.79 -4.29 -11.21
CA GLU A 133 -1.21 -3.72 -12.50
C GLU A 133 -1.51 -4.84 -13.53
N ALA A 134 -0.77 -5.96 -13.46
CA ALA A 134 -1.00 -7.15 -14.27
C ALA A 134 -2.39 -7.79 -14.09
N THR A 135 -3.15 -7.42 -13.05
CA THR A 135 -4.55 -7.82 -12.85
C THR A 135 -5.52 -6.95 -13.65
N LEU A 136 -5.07 -5.79 -14.13
CA LEU A 136 -5.87 -4.83 -14.88
C LEU A 136 -5.55 -4.87 -16.38
N TYR A 137 -4.28 -4.77 -16.74
CA TYR A 137 -3.84 -4.61 -18.13
C TYR A 137 -4.42 -5.65 -19.12
N PRO A 138 -4.32 -6.97 -18.87
CA PRO A 138 -4.86 -7.98 -19.78
C PRO A 138 -6.39 -8.14 -19.67
N TYR A 139 -7.04 -7.55 -18.66
CA TYR A 139 -8.45 -7.79 -18.34
C TYR A 139 -9.26 -6.49 -18.28
N PRO A 140 -9.69 -5.95 -19.44
CA PRO A 140 -10.40 -4.67 -19.53
C PRO A 140 -11.70 -4.62 -18.70
N ALA A 141 -12.36 -5.76 -18.49
CA ALA A 141 -13.54 -5.83 -17.64
C ALA A 141 -13.23 -5.50 -16.17
N VAL A 142 -12.11 -6.00 -15.63
CA VAL A 142 -11.65 -5.70 -14.27
C VAL A 142 -11.26 -4.22 -14.16
N GLN A 143 -10.56 -3.69 -15.17
CA GLN A 143 -10.18 -2.27 -15.21
C GLN A 143 -11.40 -1.35 -15.23
N ARG A 144 -12.40 -1.62 -16.08
CA ARG A 144 -13.65 -0.82 -16.11
C ARG A 144 -14.47 -0.95 -14.84
N ALA A 145 -14.49 -2.14 -14.22
CA ALA A 145 -15.12 -2.34 -12.92
C ALA A 145 -14.46 -1.51 -11.82
N LEU A 146 -13.12 -1.47 -11.77
CA LEU A 146 -12.36 -0.62 -10.84
C LEU A 146 -12.66 0.86 -11.10
N GLN A 147 -12.67 1.31 -12.37
CA GLN A 147 -13.01 2.69 -12.71
C GLN A 147 -14.41 3.07 -12.22
N ARG A 148 -15.42 2.23 -12.48
CA ARG A 148 -16.79 2.44 -12.01
C ARG A 148 -16.88 2.51 -10.49
N PHE A 149 -16.14 1.64 -9.79
CA PHE A 149 -16.06 1.68 -8.33
C PHE A 149 -15.46 3.01 -7.84
N LEU A 150 -14.35 3.45 -8.45
CA LEU A 150 -13.72 4.73 -8.13
C LEU A 150 -14.65 5.91 -8.40
N ASP A 151 -15.41 5.89 -9.50
CA ASP A 151 -16.41 6.91 -9.80
C ASP A 151 -17.49 6.98 -8.70
N VAL A 152 -17.97 5.84 -8.20
CA VAL A 152 -18.95 5.80 -7.10
C VAL A 152 -18.37 6.42 -5.83
N VAL A 153 -17.21 5.95 -5.37
CA VAL A 153 -16.65 6.41 -4.08
C VAL A 153 -16.22 7.87 -4.13
N ASN A 154 -15.79 8.39 -5.28
CA ASN A 154 -15.45 9.81 -5.45
C ASN A 154 -16.69 10.72 -5.46
N ASN A 155 -17.89 10.19 -5.66
CA ASN A 155 -19.14 10.94 -5.57
C ASN A 155 -19.75 10.94 -4.15
N LEU A 156 -19.25 10.10 -3.24
CA LEU A 156 -19.68 10.07 -1.84
C LEU A 156 -19.04 11.22 -1.06
N GLN A 157 -19.83 11.91 -0.24
CA GLN A 157 -19.43 13.14 0.45
C GLN A 157 -18.56 12.90 1.69
N ASP A 158 -18.43 11.65 2.11
CA ASP A 158 -17.77 11.17 3.32
C ASP A 158 -16.76 10.04 3.04
N VAL A 159 -16.33 9.91 1.78
CA VAL A 159 -15.31 8.95 1.34
C VAL A 159 -14.20 9.68 0.60
N PHE A 160 -12.96 9.30 0.87
CA PHE A 160 -11.78 9.97 0.33
C PHE A 160 -10.76 8.94 -0.16
N MET A 161 -10.39 9.03 -1.43
CA MET A 161 -9.26 8.28 -1.97
C MET A 161 -7.96 9.03 -1.64
N VAL A 162 -7.13 8.42 -0.80
CA VAL A 162 -5.93 9.05 -0.22
C VAL A 162 -4.74 8.11 -0.22
N THR A 163 -3.54 8.64 0.00
CA THR A 163 -2.32 7.86 0.21
C THR A 163 -2.29 7.20 1.59
N GLY A 164 -1.46 6.15 1.77
CA GLY A 164 -1.25 5.54 3.09
C GLY A 164 -0.75 6.53 4.14
N GLY A 165 0.17 7.43 3.75
CA GLY A 165 0.65 8.49 4.63
C GLY A 165 -0.46 9.42 5.12
N GLU A 166 -1.42 9.80 4.27
CA GLU A 166 -2.56 10.64 4.67
C GLU A 166 -3.48 9.94 5.67
N VAL A 167 -3.66 8.61 5.54
CA VAL A 167 -4.38 7.83 6.55
C VAL A 167 -3.68 7.93 7.90
N ILE A 168 -2.35 7.74 7.94
CA ILE A 168 -1.56 7.85 9.18
C ILE A 168 -1.67 9.25 9.79
N GLU A 169 -1.56 10.31 8.98
CA GLU A 169 -1.70 11.69 9.46
C GLU A 169 -3.09 11.97 10.02
N TRP A 170 -4.15 11.44 9.39
CA TRP A 170 -5.50 11.57 9.94
C TRP A 170 -5.65 10.82 11.27
N VAL A 171 -5.08 9.61 11.41
CA VAL A 171 -5.15 8.84 12.66
C VAL A 171 -4.40 9.53 13.81
N LYS A 172 -3.31 10.25 13.53
CA LYS A 172 -2.58 11.05 14.53
C LYS A 172 -3.42 12.20 15.10
N SER A 173 -4.32 12.78 14.31
CA SER A 173 -5.15 13.92 14.71
C SER A 173 -6.53 13.84 14.05
N PRO A 174 -7.40 12.92 14.49
CA PRO A 174 -8.65 12.64 13.81
C PRO A 174 -9.60 13.83 13.91
N VAL A 175 -10.22 14.15 12.77
CA VAL A 175 -11.24 15.19 12.66
C VAL A 175 -12.51 14.63 12.02
N PRO A 176 -13.71 15.14 12.37
CA PRO A 176 -14.93 14.71 11.72
C PRO A 176 -14.98 15.13 10.25
N VAL A 177 -15.83 14.45 9.46
CA VAL A 177 -15.93 14.63 7.99
C VAL A 177 -16.12 16.08 7.57
N ASN A 178 -16.96 16.84 8.29
CA ASN A 178 -17.21 18.25 7.98
C ASN A 178 -15.94 19.12 8.08
N GLN A 179 -15.06 18.83 9.04
CA GLN A 179 -13.79 19.52 9.20
C GLN A 179 -12.76 19.01 8.19
N TYR A 180 -12.68 17.68 7.98
CA TYR A 180 -11.74 17.09 7.00
C TYR A 180 -11.94 17.69 5.61
N ARG A 181 -13.20 17.83 5.16
CA ARG A 181 -13.55 18.42 3.86
C ARG A 181 -13.10 19.87 3.66
N THR A 182 -12.89 20.60 4.76
CA THR A 182 -12.44 22.00 4.72
C THR A 182 -10.92 22.14 4.76
N GLN A 183 -10.20 21.03 4.99
CA GLN A 183 -8.75 21.06 4.96
C GLN A 183 -8.24 21.33 3.55
N PRO A 184 -7.16 22.11 3.39
CA PRO A 184 -6.56 22.33 2.08
C PRO A 184 -6.02 21.00 1.53
N CYS A 185 -6.18 20.78 0.23
CA CYS A 185 -5.55 19.66 -0.45
C CYS A 185 -4.03 19.73 -0.31
N ARG A 186 -3.39 18.57 -0.28
CA ARG A 186 -1.92 18.49 -0.28
C ARG A 186 -1.37 19.19 -1.52
N GLN A 187 -0.41 20.08 -1.30
CA GLN A 187 0.31 20.72 -2.39
C GLN A 187 1.44 19.80 -2.85
N PHE A 188 1.46 19.50 -4.14
CA PHE A 188 2.57 18.81 -4.77
C PHE A 188 3.48 19.85 -5.41
N ILE A 189 4.74 19.89 -4.98
CA ILE A 189 5.76 20.73 -5.61
C ILE A 189 6.23 19.99 -6.87
N PRO A 190 5.92 20.48 -8.08
CA PRO A 190 6.35 19.83 -9.31
C PRO A 190 7.87 19.80 -9.35
N THR A 191 8.44 18.65 -9.70
CA THR A 191 9.90 18.48 -9.83
C THR A 191 10.21 18.17 -11.29
N THR A 192 11.19 18.86 -11.87
CA THR A 192 11.63 18.62 -13.24
C THR A 192 12.41 17.31 -13.35
N CYS A 193 12.18 16.58 -14.43
CA CYS A 193 12.78 15.30 -14.74
C CYS A 193 13.51 15.38 -16.07
N VAL A 194 14.85 15.41 -16.04
CA VAL A 194 15.67 15.26 -17.23
C VAL A 194 15.97 13.77 -17.41
N ARG A 195 15.21 13.12 -18.30
CA ARG A 195 15.29 11.67 -18.54
C ARG A 195 16.70 11.29 -19.01
N SER A 196 17.28 10.29 -18.35
CA SER A 196 18.48 9.59 -18.76
C SER A 196 18.13 8.12 -18.92
N GLN A 197 18.59 7.52 -20.02
CA GLN A 197 18.42 6.11 -20.34
C GLN A 197 19.82 5.52 -20.47
N CYS A 198 20.10 4.49 -19.67
CA CYS A 198 21.43 3.94 -19.48
C CYS A 198 21.37 2.42 -19.69
N GLU A 199 22.37 1.86 -20.36
CA GLU A 199 22.63 0.42 -20.35
C GLU A 199 23.72 0.17 -19.29
N LEU A 200 23.37 -0.55 -18.23
CA LEU A 200 24.22 -0.74 -17.06
C LEU A 200 24.48 -2.22 -16.83
N THR A 201 25.74 -2.59 -16.63
CA THR A 201 26.09 -3.94 -16.19
C THR A 201 25.97 -4.04 -14.67
N SER A 202 25.35 -5.12 -14.21
CA SER A 202 25.27 -5.48 -12.80
C SER A 202 26.53 -6.23 -12.37
N GLU A 203 27.18 -5.74 -11.33
CA GLU A 203 28.33 -6.44 -10.71
C GLU A 203 27.91 -7.70 -9.95
N TYR A 204 26.62 -7.84 -9.64
CA TYR A 204 26.08 -8.97 -8.88
C TYR A 204 25.96 -10.24 -9.75
N ASP A 205 25.46 -10.11 -10.98
CA ASP A 205 25.16 -11.24 -11.86
C ASP A 205 25.71 -11.11 -13.28
N GLY A 206 26.43 -10.02 -13.58
CA GLY A 206 27.08 -9.78 -14.87
C GLY A 206 26.11 -9.45 -16.01
N ARG A 207 24.82 -9.25 -15.73
CA ARG A 207 23.81 -8.96 -16.76
C ARG A 207 23.74 -7.47 -17.07
N GLU A 208 23.32 -7.17 -18.28
CA GLU A 208 23.00 -5.81 -18.71
C GLU A 208 21.53 -5.51 -18.41
N TYR A 209 21.31 -4.31 -17.88
CA TYR A 209 20.01 -3.78 -17.52
C TYR A 209 19.81 -2.43 -18.18
N GLU A 210 18.62 -2.23 -18.75
CA GLU A 210 18.15 -0.91 -19.11
C GLU A 210 17.68 -0.17 -17.85
N PHE A 211 18.21 1.02 -17.63
CA PHE A 211 17.91 1.83 -16.46
C PHE A 211 17.50 3.23 -16.89
N GLU A 212 16.24 3.56 -16.65
CA GLU A 212 15.70 4.90 -16.85
C GLU A 212 15.62 5.66 -15.54
N SER A 213 16.16 6.88 -15.51
CA SER A 213 16.07 7.74 -14.34
C SER A 213 16.00 9.21 -14.72
N CYS A 214 15.80 10.08 -13.73
CA CYS A 214 16.00 11.53 -13.89
C CYS A 214 17.21 12.05 -13.13
N ASN A 215 18.28 11.27 -13.16
CA ASN A 215 19.60 11.64 -12.69
C ASN A 215 20.64 11.27 -13.75
N VAL A 216 21.89 11.64 -13.55
CA VAL A 216 23.01 11.17 -14.37
C VAL A 216 23.09 9.63 -14.31
N CYS A 217 23.48 9.01 -15.42
CA CYS A 217 23.70 7.57 -15.45
C CYS A 217 24.75 7.17 -14.39
N PRO A 218 24.46 6.19 -13.52
CA PRO A 218 25.45 5.64 -12.61
C PRO A 218 26.51 4.84 -13.39
N ARG A 219 27.59 4.43 -12.73
CA ARG A 219 28.68 3.67 -13.37
C ARG A 219 28.33 2.21 -13.58
N VAL A 220 27.61 1.63 -12.63
CA VAL A 220 27.14 0.24 -12.63
C VAL A 220 25.67 0.20 -12.23
N TYR A 221 25.02 -0.93 -12.44
CA TYR A 221 23.62 -1.09 -12.08
C TYR A 221 23.42 -0.97 -10.55
N PRO A 222 22.57 -0.05 -10.05
CA PRO A 222 22.30 0.06 -8.61
C PRO A 222 21.70 -1.22 -8.04
N TRP A 223 22.29 -1.75 -6.96
CA TRP A 223 21.90 -3.02 -6.37
C TRP A 223 22.08 -3.04 -4.84
N LEU A 224 21.74 -4.17 -4.21
CA LEU A 224 22.02 -4.40 -2.80
C LEU A 224 23.53 -4.26 -2.52
N GLY A 225 23.88 -3.40 -1.56
CA GLY A 225 25.29 -3.07 -1.24
C GLY A 225 25.88 -1.92 -2.06
N ASN A 226 25.29 -1.55 -3.20
CA ASN A 226 25.66 -0.37 -3.99
C ASN A 226 24.39 0.34 -4.52
N PRO A 227 23.58 0.96 -3.63
CA PRO A 227 22.27 1.50 -4.01
C PRO A 227 22.34 2.73 -4.93
N LEU A 228 23.53 3.30 -5.13
CA LEU A 228 23.76 4.46 -6.01
C LEU A 228 24.50 4.09 -7.30
N GLY A 229 24.95 2.84 -7.47
CA GLY A 229 25.72 2.40 -8.63
C GLY A 229 27.01 3.20 -8.84
N GLN A 230 27.70 3.53 -7.75
CA GLN A 230 28.96 4.30 -7.76
C GLN A 230 30.18 3.43 -8.04
#